data_AF-A0A920DZV0-F1
#
_entry.id   AF-A0A920DZV0-F1
#
_cell.length_a   1.000
_cell.length_b   1.000
_cell.length_c   1.000
_cell.angle_alpha   90.00
_cell.angle_beta   90.00
_cell.angle_gamma   90.00
#
_symmetry.space_group_name_H-M   'P 1'
#
loop_
_entity.id
_entity.type
_entity.pdbx_description
1 polymer ?
#
loop_
_entity_poly.entity_id
_entity_poly.type
_entity_poly.pdbx_seq_one_letter_code
_entity_poly.pdbx_strand_id
1 'polypeptide(L)'
;MAKHIFDCIDAHTCGNPVRLVRSGAPELIGENMMDKREHFIKDYYWILKSLMFEPRGHDLMSGGFLYQPKSDEFDVGILFIETSGCLPMCGHGTIGLVTIMIEEKLVIPKNKGMVILETPAGRVDAYFSVKNGKVSM
;
A
#
# COMPACT_ATOMS: atom_id res chain seq x y z
N MET A 1 16.31 1.23 23.72
CA MET A 1 15.19 1.61 22.84
C MET A 1 15.05 0.56 21.76
N ALA A 2 13.84 0.09 21.46
CA ALA A 2 13.62 -0.75 20.29
C ALA A 2 13.90 0.09 19.02
N LYS A 3 14.60 -0.49 18.04
CA LYS A 3 14.90 0.14 16.75
C LYS A 3 13.97 -0.48 15.71
N HIS A 4 13.16 0.35 15.05
CA HIS A 4 12.31 -0.06 13.93
C HIS A 4 12.84 0.62 12.65
N ILE A 5 12.95 -0.14 11.56
CA ILE A 5 13.45 0.33 10.27
C ILE A 5 12.37 0.05 9.24
N PHE A 6 11.98 1.09 8.50
CA PHE A 6 11.05 1.01 7.38
C PHE A 6 11.79 1.45 6.12
N ASP A 7 11.81 0.60 5.10
CA ASP A 7 12.29 0.97 3.77
C ASP A 7 11.09 1.46 2.94
N CYS A 8 11.19 2.67 2.41
CA CYS A 8 10.07 3.37 1.80
C CYS A 8 10.46 3.90 0.42
N ILE A 9 9.52 3.81 -0.52
CA ILE A 9 9.62 4.41 -1.85
C ILE A 9 8.54 5.48 -1.95
N ASP A 10 8.97 6.73 -2.08
CA ASP A 10 8.06 7.88 -2.18
C ASP A 10 7.86 8.25 -3.65
N ALA A 11 6.60 8.47 -4.02
CA ALA A 11 6.18 8.96 -5.32
C ALA A 11 5.00 9.92 -5.16
N HIS A 12 4.37 10.29 -6.28
CA HIS A 12 3.13 11.04 -6.26
C HIS A 12 2.18 10.60 -7.38
N THR A 13 0.89 10.77 -7.14
CA THR A 13 -0.17 10.64 -8.16
C THR A 13 -0.81 12.00 -8.36
N CYS A 14 -0.60 12.62 -9.52
CA CYS A 14 -1.14 13.96 -9.84
C CYS A 14 -0.86 15.01 -8.75
N GLY A 15 0.34 14.97 -8.14
CA GLY A 15 0.75 15.88 -7.06
C GLY A 15 0.43 15.41 -5.64
N ASN A 16 -0.43 14.40 -5.45
CA ASN A 16 -0.69 13.83 -4.12
C ASN A 16 0.40 12.81 -3.74
N PRO A 17 1.05 12.93 -2.58
CA PRO A 17 2.17 12.06 -2.19
C PRO A 17 1.70 10.64 -1.89
N VAL A 18 2.50 9.65 -2.27
CA VAL A 18 2.27 8.23 -2.01
C VAL A 18 3.56 7.58 -1.55
N ARG A 19 3.56 7.04 -0.33
CA ARG A 19 4.67 6.28 0.27
C ARG A 19 4.37 4.78 0.24
N LEU A 20 5.12 4.02 -0.55
CA LEU A 20 5.08 2.56 -0.49
C LEU A 20 6.08 2.07 0.55
N VAL A 21 5.60 1.38 1.58
CA VAL A 21 6.49 0.75 2.58
C VAL A 21 6.91 -0.62 2.07
N ARG A 22 8.15 -0.72 1.56
CA ARG A 22 8.73 -1.93 0.97
C ARG A 22 9.10 -2.97 2.02
N SER A 23 9.61 -2.54 3.17
CA SER A 23 9.96 -3.45 4.28
C SER A 23 9.74 -2.80 5.65
N GLY A 24 9.64 -3.63 6.69
CA GLY A 24 9.36 -3.19 8.06
C GLY A 24 7.88 -3.23 8.45
N ALA A 25 7.00 -3.67 7.54
CA ALA A 25 5.58 -3.86 7.84
C ALA A 25 5.39 -4.86 8.99
N PRO A 26 4.45 -4.61 9.93
CA PRO A 26 4.13 -5.58 10.97
C PRO A 26 3.45 -6.81 10.37
N GLU A 27 3.61 -7.96 11.03
CA GLU A 27 2.81 -9.15 10.71
C GLU A 27 1.39 -8.95 11.22
N LEU A 28 0.41 -9.08 10.33
CA LEU A 28 -0.99 -8.87 10.65
C LEU A 28 -1.76 -10.19 10.66
N ILE A 29 -2.57 -10.37 11.69
CA ILE A 29 -3.51 -11.48 11.85
C ILE A 29 -4.84 -11.07 11.23
N GLY A 30 -5.43 -11.99 10.46
CA GLY A 30 -6.72 -11.77 9.78
C GLY A 30 -6.84 -12.61 8.51
N GLU A 31 -8.06 -13.05 8.19
CA GLU A 31 -8.31 -13.86 6.98
C GLU A 31 -8.29 -13.00 5.72
N ASN A 32 -8.73 -11.75 5.84
CA ASN A 32 -8.82 -10.80 4.74
C ASN A 32 -8.22 -9.43 5.11
N MET A 33 -8.15 -8.52 4.13
CA MET A 33 -7.57 -7.19 4.37
C MET A 33 -8.35 -6.31 5.37
N MET A 34 -9.65 -6.54 5.59
CA MET A 34 -10.42 -5.85 6.64
C MET A 34 -9.96 -6.30 8.03
N ASP A 35 -9.85 -7.61 8.27
CA ASP A 35 -9.40 -8.15 9.56
C ASP A 35 -7.97 -7.66 9.88
N LYS A 36 -7.09 -7.70 8.87
CA LYS A 36 -5.72 -7.18 8.99
C LYS A 36 -5.71 -5.69 9.31
N ARG A 37 -6.61 -4.91 8.71
CA ARG A 37 -6.80 -3.49 9.02
C ARG A 37 -7.23 -3.28 10.47
N GLU A 38 -8.19 -4.05 10.98
CA GLU A 38 -8.62 -3.96 12.38
C GLU A 38 -7.48 -4.26 13.34
N HIS A 39 -6.70 -5.31 13.08
CA HIS A 39 -5.51 -5.64 13.86
C HIS A 39 -4.45 -4.53 13.80
N PHE A 40 -4.20 -3.96 12.62
CA PHE A 40 -3.27 -2.83 12.47
C PHE A 40 -3.70 -1.61 13.30
N ILE A 41 -4.99 -1.26 13.27
CA ILE A 41 -5.53 -0.14 14.04
C ILE A 41 -5.42 -0.40 15.54
N LYS A 42 -5.66 -1.65 15.98
CA LYS A 42 -5.62 -2.02 17.38
C LYS A 42 -4.20 -2.00 17.96
N ASP A 43 -3.25 -2.62 17.27
CA ASP A 43 -1.94 -2.96 17.87
C ASP A 43 -0.76 -2.19 17.25
N TYR A 44 -0.93 -1.63 16.03
CA TYR A 44 0.15 -1.02 15.26
C TYR A 44 -0.11 0.43 14.81
N TYR A 45 -1.13 1.09 15.36
CA TYR A 45 -1.47 2.47 14.98
C TYR A 45 -0.31 3.47 15.17
N TRP A 46 0.63 3.17 16.08
CA TRP A 46 1.85 3.95 16.26
C TRP A 46 2.74 3.98 15.02
N ILE A 47 2.71 2.95 14.16
CA ILE A 47 3.45 2.90 12.89
C ILE A 47 2.89 3.94 11.93
N LEU A 48 1.56 4.00 11.78
CA LEU A 48 0.90 5.03 10.99
C LEU A 48 1.30 6.42 11.47
N LYS A 49 1.21 6.68 12.79
CA LYS A 49 1.64 7.96 13.37
C LYS A 49 3.10 8.28 13.02
N SER A 50 3.97 7.28 13.11
CA SER A 50 5.40 7.44 12.86
C SER A 50 5.73 7.72 11.40
N LEU A 51 4.97 7.18 10.45
CA LEU A 51 5.23 7.30 9.01
C LEU A 51 4.52 8.48 8.35
N MET A 52 3.34 8.86 8.84
CA MET A 52 2.47 9.86 8.20
C MET A 52 2.60 11.26 8.81
N PHE A 53 2.89 11.38 10.11
CA PHE A 53 2.97 12.66 10.79
C PHE A 53 4.40 13.21 10.84
N GLU A 54 4.52 14.50 11.14
CA GLU A 54 5.80 15.12 11.44
C GLU A 54 6.52 14.36 12.58
N PRO A 55 7.86 14.19 12.49
CA PRO A 55 8.78 14.85 11.55
C PRO A 55 9.06 14.06 10.25
N ARG A 56 8.39 12.92 10.00
CA ARG A 56 8.71 12.02 8.87
C ARG A 56 7.73 12.12 7.71
N GLY A 57 6.52 12.58 7.98
CA GLY A 57 5.52 12.94 6.99
C GLY A 57 5.08 14.39 7.19
N HIS A 58 3.84 14.67 6.81
CA HIS A 58 3.19 15.97 6.86
C HIS A 58 1.68 15.76 6.66
N ASP A 59 0.88 16.82 6.79
CA ASP A 59 -0.60 16.74 6.85
C ASP A 59 -1.29 16.02 5.67
N LEU A 60 -0.62 15.90 4.52
CA LEU A 60 -1.15 15.27 3.32
C LEU A 60 -0.48 13.93 2.99
N MET A 61 0.38 13.41 3.87
CA MET A 61 1.10 12.17 3.62
C MET A 61 0.14 10.98 3.57
N SER A 62 0.23 10.21 2.48
CA SER A 62 -0.48 8.96 2.29
C SER A 62 0.47 7.86 1.86
N GLY A 63 0.11 6.61 2.11
CA GLY A 63 0.93 5.48 1.77
C GLY A 63 0.22 4.15 1.93
N GLY A 64 0.98 3.08 1.80
CA GLY A 64 0.46 1.75 2.03
C GLY A 64 1.52 0.68 2.14
N PHE A 65 1.06 -0.46 2.65
CA PHE A 65 1.82 -1.69 2.79
C PHE A 65 1.31 -2.72 1.78
N LEU A 66 2.22 -3.57 1.31
CA LEU A 66 1.89 -4.75 0.52
C LEU A 66 1.84 -5.98 1.44
N TYR A 67 0.79 -6.77 1.31
CA TYR A 67 0.57 -8.01 2.06
C TYR A 67 0.22 -9.15 1.12
N GLN A 68 0.45 -10.38 1.60
CA GLN A 68 -0.11 -11.56 0.94
C GLN A 68 -1.64 -11.48 0.98
N PRO A 69 -2.32 -11.68 -0.16
CA PRO A 69 -3.78 -11.67 -0.20
C PRO A 69 -4.37 -12.93 0.44
N LYS A 70 -5.69 -12.94 0.64
CA LYS A 70 -6.44 -14.07 1.22
C LYS A 70 -6.53 -15.29 0.32
N SER A 71 -6.38 -15.13 -0.99
CA SER A 71 -6.53 -16.20 -1.98
C SER A 71 -5.77 -15.90 -3.27
N ASP A 72 -5.60 -16.94 -4.09
CA ASP A 72 -4.96 -16.84 -5.41
C ASP A 72 -5.78 -16.07 -6.46
N GLU A 73 -6.99 -15.60 -6.12
CA GLU A 73 -7.76 -14.69 -6.97
C GLU A 73 -7.09 -13.33 -7.09
N PHE A 74 -6.39 -12.89 -6.05
CA PHE A 74 -5.73 -11.60 -5.99
C PHE A 74 -4.24 -11.72 -6.29
N ASP A 75 -3.64 -10.65 -6.79
CA ASP A 75 -2.21 -10.54 -6.97
C ASP A 75 -1.51 -10.05 -5.70
N VAL A 76 -2.15 -9.14 -4.95
CA VAL A 76 -1.58 -8.52 -3.75
C VAL A 76 -2.66 -7.92 -2.85
N GLY A 77 -2.45 -7.93 -1.53
CA GLY A 77 -3.25 -7.18 -0.58
C GLY A 77 -2.62 -5.82 -0.26
N ILE A 78 -3.43 -4.76 -0.17
CA ILE A 78 -2.98 -3.41 0.15
C ILE A 78 -3.65 -2.90 1.42
N LEU A 79 -2.84 -2.46 2.38
CA LEU A 79 -3.29 -1.71 3.55
C LEU A 79 -2.92 -0.24 3.39
N PHE A 80 -3.91 0.65 3.32
CA PHE A 80 -3.69 2.09 3.18
C PHE A 80 -3.51 2.77 4.53
N ILE A 81 -2.53 3.66 4.60
CA ILE A 81 -2.30 4.54 5.75
C ILE A 81 -2.22 5.99 5.28
N GLU A 82 -2.88 6.89 6.02
CA GLU A 82 -2.88 8.33 5.76
C GLU A 82 -2.92 9.06 7.10
N THR A 83 -2.66 10.37 7.10
CA THR A 83 -2.92 11.25 8.25
C THR A 83 -4.36 11.17 8.76
N SER A 84 -5.33 10.88 7.88
CA SER A 84 -6.74 10.66 8.23
C SER A 84 -7.01 9.31 8.91
N GLY A 85 -6.06 8.37 8.86
CA GLY A 85 -6.13 7.06 9.48
C GLY A 85 -5.83 5.91 8.51
N CYS A 86 -6.21 4.69 8.92
CA CYS A 86 -6.07 3.51 8.08
C CYS A 86 -7.32 3.36 7.22
N LEU A 87 -7.21 3.62 5.92
CA LEU A 87 -8.35 3.72 5.01
C LEU A 87 -8.73 2.37 4.40
N PRO A 88 -10.04 2.15 4.12
CA PRO A 88 -10.46 0.94 3.43
C PRO A 88 -10.13 0.95 1.93
N MET A 89 -10.03 2.13 1.31
CA MET A 89 -9.59 2.31 -0.08
C MET A 89 -9.07 3.74 -0.28
N CYS A 90 -8.14 3.92 -1.21
CA CYS A 90 -7.60 5.22 -1.60
C CYS A 90 -7.28 5.21 -3.10
N GLY A 91 -7.94 6.04 -3.91
CA GLY A 91 -7.79 6.03 -5.38
C GLY A 91 -6.40 6.48 -5.85
N HIS A 92 -5.93 7.65 -5.40
CA HIS A 92 -4.60 8.15 -5.78
C HIS A 92 -3.49 7.28 -5.21
N GLY A 93 -3.67 6.77 -3.99
CA GLY A 93 -2.78 5.81 -3.35
C GLY A 93 -2.70 4.50 -4.13
N THR A 94 -3.84 3.98 -4.61
CA THR A 94 -3.87 2.81 -5.49
C THR A 94 -3.02 3.05 -6.73
N ILE A 95 -3.17 4.21 -7.38
CA ILE A 95 -2.39 4.52 -8.59
C ILE A 95 -0.89 4.57 -8.33
N GLY A 96 -0.49 5.25 -7.25
CA GLY A 96 0.92 5.37 -6.88
C GLY A 96 1.52 4.03 -6.47
N LEU A 97 0.83 3.27 -5.62
CA LEU A 97 1.31 1.96 -5.15
C LEU A 97 1.41 0.95 -6.30
N VAL A 98 0.42 0.87 -7.19
CA VAL A 98 0.47 -0.01 -8.38
C VAL A 98 1.67 0.35 -9.27
N THR A 99 1.87 1.64 -9.52
CA THR A 99 3.01 2.13 -10.30
C THR A 99 4.33 1.70 -9.67
N ILE A 100 4.53 2.01 -8.38
CA ILE A 100 5.77 1.68 -7.66
C ILE A 100 5.99 0.17 -7.62
N MET A 101 5.00 -0.63 -7.21
CA MET A 101 5.20 -2.06 -6.99
C MET A 101 5.51 -2.83 -8.27
N ILE A 102 5.03 -2.36 -9.43
CA ILE A 102 5.32 -2.95 -10.74
C ILE A 102 6.70 -2.48 -11.24
N GLU A 103 7.00 -1.17 -11.19
CA GLU A 103 8.31 -0.65 -11.64
C GLU A 103 9.47 -1.25 -10.83
N GLU A 104 9.27 -1.40 -9.52
CA GLU A 104 10.24 -1.96 -8.57
C GLU A 104 10.21 -3.50 -8.52
N LYS A 105 9.34 -4.14 -9.31
CA LYS A 105 9.16 -5.60 -9.38
C LYS A 105 8.88 -6.25 -8.02
N LEU A 106 8.21 -5.54 -7.12
CA LEU A 106 7.76 -6.04 -5.83
C LEU A 106 6.57 -6.99 -5.99
N VAL A 107 5.75 -6.75 -7.01
CA VAL A 107 4.63 -7.60 -7.41
C VAL A 107 4.75 -7.85 -8.91
N ILE A 108 4.61 -9.11 -9.30
CA ILE A 108 4.51 -9.50 -10.71
C ILE A 108 3.05 -9.91 -10.92
N PRO A 109 2.24 -9.09 -11.61
CA PRO A 109 0.84 -9.40 -11.84
C PRO A 109 0.68 -10.70 -12.65
N LYS A 110 -0.30 -11.52 -12.27
CA LYS A 110 -0.64 -12.77 -12.97
C LYS A 110 -1.15 -12.50 -14.39
N ASN A 111 -1.84 -11.37 -14.58
CA ASN A 111 -2.43 -10.97 -15.85
C ASN A 111 -1.64 -9.83 -16.50
N LYS A 112 -1.46 -9.89 -17.83
CA LYS A 112 -0.78 -8.82 -18.56
C LYS A 112 -1.65 -7.57 -18.62
N GLY A 113 -1.15 -6.46 -18.07
CA GLY A 113 -1.83 -5.16 -18.10
C GLY A 113 -2.99 -5.01 -17.11
N MET A 114 -3.09 -5.92 -16.15
CA MET A 114 -4.07 -5.84 -15.07
C MET A 114 -3.50 -6.45 -13.79
N VAL A 115 -3.73 -5.80 -12.65
CA VAL A 115 -3.42 -6.32 -11.33
C VAL A 115 -4.66 -6.30 -10.46
N ILE A 116 -4.96 -7.42 -9.81
CA ILE A 116 -6.14 -7.62 -8.96
C ILE A 116 -5.71 -7.40 -7.51
N LEU A 117 -6.21 -6.32 -6.91
CA LEU A 117 -5.85 -5.90 -5.56
C LEU A 117 -6.91 -6.36 -4.57
N GLU A 118 -6.48 -6.90 -3.45
CA GLU A 118 -7.31 -7.04 -2.26
C GLU A 118 -7.15 -5.78 -1.40
N THR A 119 -8.23 -5.05 -1.20
CA THR A 119 -8.28 -3.91 -0.27
C THR A 119 -9.27 -4.20 0.85
N PRO A 120 -9.23 -3.49 1.99
CA PRO A 120 -10.30 -3.64 2.99
C PRO A 120 -11.69 -3.30 2.45
N ALA A 121 -11.81 -2.47 1.41
CA ALA A 121 -13.08 -2.21 0.72
C ALA A 121 -13.51 -3.34 -0.24
N GLY A 122 -12.65 -4.33 -0.49
CA GLY A 122 -12.87 -5.44 -1.40
C GLY A 122 -11.93 -5.43 -2.60
N ARG A 123 -12.34 -6.15 -3.66
CA ARG A 123 -11.58 -6.33 -4.88
C ARG A 123 -11.48 -5.05 -5.71
N VAL A 124 -10.28 -4.72 -6.18
CA VAL A 124 -10.03 -3.63 -7.12
C VAL A 124 -9.21 -4.13 -8.30
N ASP A 125 -9.74 -4.00 -9.51
CA ASP A 125 -9.06 -4.38 -10.74
C ASP A 125 -8.38 -3.13 -11.32
N ALA A 126 -7.04 -3.07 -11.24
CA ALA A 126 -6.26 -1.95 -11.75
C ALA A 126 -5.63 -2.30 -13.10
N TYR A 127 -6.02 -1.57 -14.13
CA TYR A 127 -5.50 -1.72 -15.48
C TYR A 127 -4.28 -0.81 -15.68
N PHE A 128 -3.25 -1.35 -16.34
CA PHE A 128 -2.01 -0.60 -16.57
C PHE A 128 -1.35 -0.99 -17.89
N SER A 129 -0.49 -0.13 -18.38
CA SER A 129 0.41 -0.40 -19.49
C SER A 129 1.85 -0.10 -19.09
N VAL A 130 2.79 -0.88 -19.64
CA VAL A 130 4.22 -0.72 -19.39
C VAL A 130 4.93 -0.39 -20.69
N LYS A 131 5.60 0.75 -20.74
CA LYS A 131 6.43 1.18 -21.88
C LYS A 131 7.78 1.64 -21.37
N ASN A 132 8.87 1.03 -21.87
CA ASN A 132 10.25 1.36 -21.46
C ASN A 132 10.47 1.30 -19.94
N GLY A 133 9.84 0.32 -19.26
CA GLY A 133 9.91 0.18 -17.81
C GLY A 133 9.10 1.20 -17.01
N LYS A 134 8.31 2.05 -17.68
CA LYS A 134 7.40 3.00 -17.04
C LYS A 134 5.96 2.51 -17.08
N VAL A 135 5.30 2.59 -15.94
CA VAL A 135 3.89 2.22 -15.77
C VAL A 135 3.02 3.44 -16.03
N SER A 136 1.90 3.24 -16.73
CA SER A 136 0.84 4.23 -16.89
C SER A 136 -0.51 3.53 -16.76
N MET A 137 -1.48 4.21 -16.17
CA MET A 137 -2.83 3.71 -15.92
C MET A 137 -3.88 4.61 -16.54
#